data_AF-A0A520GR67-F1
#
_entry.id   AF-A0A520GR67-F1
#
_cell.length_a   1.000
_cell.length_b   1.000
_cell.length_c   1.000
_cell.angle_alpha   90.00
_cell.angle_beta   90.00
_cell.angle_gamma   90.00
#
_symmetry.space_group_name_H-M   'P 1'
#
loop_
_entity.id
_entity.type
_entity.pdbx_description
1 polymer ?
#
loop_
_entity_poly.entity_id
_entity_poly.type
_entity_poly.pdbx_seq_one_letter_code
_entity_poly.pdbx_strand_id
1 'polypeptide(L)'
;MRRTFHTAFAAFFLVAASAHALTAEEAKAIASGDTEARVAALNKAVATADDKTSAFIQAMADDAVKFTEDKVFVMKDDKGYDPVTGVELKVPDTAEDVVNNNMMRGAFDAAQSVLKLVNSKDEAVRLEAANALLKDPSESRIPMVEKALAVETNAGIKAKLELVRAASLLNSADKD
;
A
#
# COMPACT_ATOMS: atom_id res chain seq x y z
N MET A 1 63.16 11.17 -4.14
CA MET A 1 61.99 11.92 -4.65
C MET A 1 61.14 10.97 -5.48
N ARG A 2 60.02 10.48 -4.94
CA ARG A 2 58.84 9.95 -5.67
C ARG A 2 57.81 9.45 -4.66
N ARG A 3 56.74 10.23 -4.49
CA ARG A 3 55.57 9.93 -3.67
C ARG A 3 54.62 9.08 -4.50
N THR A 4 54.24 7.89 -4.03
CA THR A 4 53.15 7.11 -4.63
C THR A 4 51.88 7.29 -3.80
N PHE A 5 50.94 8.06 -4.37
CA PHE A 5 49.59 8.22 -3.84
C PHE A 5 48.83 6.91 -3.99
N HIS A 6 48.33 6.35 -2.89
CA HIS A 6 47.37 5.25 -2.92
C HIS A 6 45.97 5.84 -2.86
N THR A 7 45.25 5.79 -3.99
CA THR A 7 43.83 6.11 -4.08
C THR A 7 43.01 5.01 -3.41
N ALA A 8 42.29 5.34 -2.33
CA ALA A 8 41.31 4.46 -1.71
C ALA A 8 40.04 4.42 -2.56
N PHE A 9 39.69 3.25 -3.09
CA PHE A 9 38.44 2.99 -3.79
C PHE A 9 37.38 2.62 -2.75
N ALA A 10 36.49 3.54 -2.40
CA ALA A 10 35.36 3.26 -1.54
C ALA A 10 34.28 2.54 -2.36
N ALA A 11 34.14 1.23 -2.15
CA ALA A 11 33.05 0.44 -2.73
C ALA A 11 31.74 0.78 -2.01
N PHE A 12 30.85 1.49 -2.70
CA PHE A 12 29.49 1.76 -2.24
C PHE A 12 28.66 0.48 -2.47
N PHE A 13 28.42 -0.29 -1.42
CA PHE A 13 27.48 -1.41 -1.46
C PHE A 13 26.06 -0.85 -1.54
N LEU A 14 25.47 -0.87 -2.73
CA LEU A 14 24.04 -0.65 -2.92
C LEU A 14 23.32 -1.90 -2.40
N VAL A 15 22.75 -1.82 -1.19
CA VAL A 15 21.80 -2.83 -0.72
C VAL A 15 20.55 -2.67 -1.60
N ALA A 16 20.42 -3.50 -2.61
CA ALA A 16 19.18 -3.64 -3.37
C ALA A 16 18.14 -4.26 -2.42
N ALA A 17 17.36 -3.40 -1.75
CA ALA A 17 16.09 -3.84 -1.20
C ALA A 17 15.26 -4.34 -2.38
N SER A 18 14.95 -5.62 -2.41
CA SER A 18 14.03 -6.20 -3.39
C SER A 18 12.66 -5.55 -3.18
N ALA A 19 12.42 -4.45 -3.89
CA ALA A 19 11.09 -3.87 -3.99
C ALA A 19 10.21 -4.89 -4.70
N HIS A 20 9.21 -5.43 -4.01
CA HIS A 20 8.22 -6.28 -4.66
C HIS A 20 7.35 -5.37 -5.51
N ALA A 21 7.57 -5.39 -6.82
CA ALA A 21 6.74 -4.66 -7.75
C ALA A 21 5.33 -5.28 -7.80
N LEU A 22 4.32 -4.43 -7.95
CA LEU A 22 2.95 -4.86 -8.26
C LEU A 22 2.95 -5.72 -9.52
N THR A 23 2.27 -6.87 -9.50
CA THR A 23 2.05 -7.67 -10.71
C THR A 23 0.71 -7.34 -11.36
N ALA A 24 0.56 -7.71 -12.64
CA ALA A 24 -0.71 -7.48 -13.36
C ALA A 24 -1.87 -8.28 -12.75
N GLU A 25 -1.58 -9.49 -12.27
CA GLU A 25 -2.53 -10.34 -11.55
C GLU A 25 -2.97 -9.71 -10.23
N GLU A 26 -2.03 -9.18 -9.44
CA GLU A 26 -2.36 -8.48 -8.19
C GLU A 26 -3.18 -7.22 -8.45
N ALA A 27 -2.81 -6.42 -9.46
CA ALA A 27 -3.58 -5.25 -9.85
C ALA A 27 -5.03 -5.63 -10.22
N LYS A 28 -5.19 -6.71 -11.00
CA LYS A 28 -6.49 -7.23 -11.42
C LYS A 28 -7.32 -7.77 -10.26
N ALA A 29 -6.70 -8.49 -9.33
CA ALA A 29 -7.34 -9.03 -8.13
C ALA A 29 -7.81 -7.93 -7.17
N ILE A 30 -7.14 -6.77 -7.15
CA ILE A 30 -7.58 -5.59 -6.38
C ILE A 30 -8.70 -4.85 -7.12
N ALA A 31 -8.64 -4.76 -8.45
CA ALA A 31 -9.57 -4.00 -9.28
C ALA A 31 -10.93 -4.69 -9.48
N SER A 32 -10.98 -6.01 -9.45
CA SER A 32 -12.18 -6.77 -9.84
C SER A 32 -12.40 -8.02 -9.00
N GLY A 33 -13.64 -8.52 -9.00
CA GLY A 33 -14.06 -9.68 -8.21
C GLY A 33 -14.84 -9.30 -6.94
N ASP A 34 -15.10 -10.30 -6.11
CA ASP A 34 -15.87 -10.13 -4.88
C ASP A 34 -15.11 -9.27 -3.86
N THR A 35 -15.86 -8.50 -3.05
CA THR A 35 -15.27 -7.51 -2.13
C THR A 35 -14.25 -8.13 -1.17
N GLU A 36 -14.53 -9.31 -0.61
CA GLU A 36 -13.62 -9.98 0.32
C GLU A 36 -12.31 -10.39 -0.35
N ALA A 37 -12.38 -10.93 -1.58
CA ALA A 37 -11.21 -11.31 -2.35
C ALA A 37 -10.35 -10.08 -2.70
N ARG A 38 -10.99 -8.97 -3.08
CA ARG A 38 -10.32 -7.69 -3.35
C ARG A 38 -9.62 -7.13 -2.11
N VAL A 39 -10.27 -7.18 -0.94
CA VAL A 39 -9.65 -6.74 0.33
C VAL A 39 -8.45 -7.63 0.68
N ALA A 40 -8.56 -8.94 0.50
CA ALA A 40 -7.44 -9.85 0.74
C ALA A 40 -6.25 -9.57 -0.20
N ALA A 41 -6.53 -9.34 -1.49
CA ALA A 41 -5.52 -8.97 -2.48
C ALA A 41 -4.84 -7.63 -2.13
N LEU A 42 -5.63 -6.63 -1.71
CA LEU A 42 -5.12 -5.32 -1.28
C LEU A 42 -4.19 -5.46 -0.07
N ASN A 43 -4.61 -6.19 0.97
CA ASN A 43 -3.80 -6.38 2.18
C ASN A 43 -2.47 -7.10 1.87
N LYS A 44 -2.49 -8.07 0.94
CA LYS A 44 -1.27 -8.74 0.46
C LYS A 44 -0.34 -7.75 -0.25
N ALA A 45 -0.87 -6.94 -1.16
CA ALA A 45 -0.06 -5.98 -1.92
C ALA A 45 0.59 -4.92 -1.01
N VAL A 46 -0.13 -4.41 -0.01
CA VAL A 46 0.40 -3.39 0.92
C VAL A 46 1.55 -3.93 1.77
N ALA A 47 1.57 -5.23 2.09
CA ALA A 47 2.59 -5.84 2.94
C ALA A 47 4.02 -5.74 2.38
N THR A 48 4.16 -5.53 1.07
CA THR A 48 5.43 -5.41 0.34
C THR A 48 5.43 -4.25 -0.65
N ALA A 49 4.52 -3.28 -0.49
CA ALA A 49 4.30 -2.22 -1.45
C ALA A 49 5.53 -1.33 -1.66
N ASP A 50 5.85 -1.11 -2.93
CA ASP A 50 6.74 -0.07 -3.39
C ASP A 50 5.96 1.21 -3.75
N ASP A 51 6.67 2.21 -4.29
CA ASP A 51 6.06 3.49 -4.69
C ASP A 51 4.98 3.30 -5.78
N LYS A 52 5.17 2.34 -6.69
CA LYS A 52 4.20 2.04 -7.75
C LYS A 52 2.94 1.40 -7.20
N THR A 53 3.08 0.41 -6.31
CA THR A 53 1.97 -0.22 -5.62
C THR A 53 1.19 0.82 -4.81
N SER A 54 1.89 1.71 -4.12
CA SER A 54 1.28 2.80 -3.36
C SER A 54 0.50 3.76 -4.27
N ALA A 55 1.07 4.13 -5.43
CA ALA A 55 0.40 4.98 -6.41
C ALA A 55 -0.84 4.31 -7.03
N PHE A 56 -0.79 2.99 -7.28
CA PHE A 56 -1.94 2.24 -7.77
C PHE A 56 -3.06 2.18 -6.73
N ILE A 57 -2.74 1.94 -5.46
CA ILE A 57 -3.71 1.96 -4.35
C ILE A 57 -4.37 3.34 -4.22
N GLN A 58 -3.60 4.42 -4.40
CA GLN A 58 -4.14 5.77 -4.45
C GLN A 58 -5.11 5.94 -5.63
N ALA A 59 -4.71 5.53 -6.84
CA ALA A 59 -5.59 5.61 -8.01
C ALA A 59 -6.90 4.82 -7.83
N MET A 60 -6.84 3.65 -7.19
CA MET A 60 -8.02 2.87 -6.82
C MET A 60 -8.93 3.63 -5.85
N ALA A 61 -8.35 4.28 -4.84
CA ALA A 61 -9.09 5.10 -3.87
C ALA A 61 -9.73 6.33 -4.52
N ASP A 62 -9.12 6.87 -5.57
CA ASP A 62 -9.56 8.05 -6.31
C ASP A 62 -10.54 7.72 -7.46
N ASP A 63 -10.96 6.45 -7.61
CA ASP A 63 -11.75 5.94 -8.75
C ASP A 63 -11.10 6.19 -10.12
N ALA A 64 -9.78 6.36 -10.14
CA ALA A 64 -9.00 6.61 -11.34
C ALA A 64 -8.52 5.30 -11.99
N VAL A 65 -9.30 4.21 -11.88
CA VAL A 65 -8.93 2.89 -12.42
C VAL A 65 -10.06 2.30 -13.23
N LYS A 66 -9.69 1.79 -14.41
CA LYS A 66 -10.55 0.98 -15.26
C LYS A 66 -9.98 -0.42 -15.43
N PHE A 67 -10.80 -1.37 -15.85
CA PHE A 67 -10.36 -2.72 -16.14
C PHE A 67 -11.12 -3.34 -17.31
N THR A 68 -10.48 -4.29 -17.98
CA THR A 68 -11.11 -5.28 -18.87
C THR A 68 -11.01 -6.66 -18.21
N GLU A 69 -11.46 -7.71 -18.88
CA GLU A 69 -11.28 -9.10 -18.40
C GLU A 69 -9.80 -9.40 -18.07
N ASP A 70 -8.87 -8.87 -18.85
CA ASP A 70 -7.44 -9.22 -18.83
C ASP A 70 -6.51 -8.10 -18.33
N LYS A 71 -6.97 -6.84 -18.26
CA LYS A 71 -6.11 -5.69 -17.97
C LYS A 71 -6.70 -4.68 -16.99
N VAL A 72 -5.80 -3.92 -16.38
CA VAL A 72 -6.11 -2.79 -15.50
C VAL A 72 -5.40 -1.55 -16.02
N PHE A 73 -6.06 -0.40 -15.92
CA PHE A 73 -5.61 0.88 -16.44
C PHE A 73 -5.74 1.93 -15.35
N VAL A 74 -4.63 2.58 -15.00
CA VAL A 74 -4.66 3.82 -14.21
C VAL A 74 -4.95 4.98 -15.15
N MET A 75 -5.99 5.73 -14.86
CA MET A 75 -6.44 6.87 -15.66
C MET A 75 -5.78 8.14 -15.16
N LYS A 76 -5.12 8.88 -16.06
CA LYS A 76 -4.55 10.20 -15.78
C LYS A 76 -4.66 11.07 -17.02
N ASP A 77 -5.25 12.25 -16.87
CA ASP A 77 -5.41 13.24 -17.96
C ASP A 77 -6.03 12.59 -19.22
N ASP A 78 -7.12 11.83 -19.05
CA ASP A 78 -7.84 11.06 -20.09
C ASP A 78 -7.03 9.97 -20.81
N LYS A 79 -5.87 9.60 -20.28
CA LYS A 79 -5.02 8.51 -20.79
C LYS A 79 -4.96 7.35 -19.80
N GLY A 80 -4.88 6.14 -20.33
CA GLY A 80 -4.68 4.93 -19.52
C GLY A 80 -3.21 4.56 -19.45
N TYR A 81 -2.79 4.08 -18.29
CA TYR A 81 -1.43 3.60 -18.05
C TYR A 81 -1.47 2.23 -17.39
N ASP A 82 -0.54 1.37 -17.76
CA ASP A 82 -0.33 0.09 -17.09
C ASP A 82 0.15 0.32 -15.64
N PRO A 83 -0.52 -0.21 -14.60
CA PRO A 83 -0.17 0.05 -13.20
C PRO A 83 1.18 -0.58 -12.79
N VAL A 84 1.68 -1.56 -13.53
CA VAL A 84 2.94 -2.27 -13.26
C VAL A 84 4.10 -1.57 -13.96
N THR A 85 3.96 -1.34 -15.26
CA THR A 85 5.05 -0.80 -16.09
C THR A 85 5.06 0.72 -16.12
N GLY A 86 3.91 1.37 -15.98
CA GLY A 86 3.73 2.82 -16.16
C GLY A 86 3.65 3.25 -17.62
N VAL A 87 3.62 2.31 -18.57
CA VAL A 87 3.53 2.60 -20.00
C VAL A 87 2.10 3.01 -20.36
N GLU A 88 1.97 4.04 -21.19
CA GLU A 88 0.66 4.47 -21.73
C GLU A 88 0.06 3.34 -22.58
N LEU A 89 -1.20 3.01 -22.31
CA LEU A 89 -1.97 2.02 -23.03
C LEU A 89 -3.22 2.67 -23.63
N LYS A 90 -3.58 2.22 -24.83
CA LYS A 90 -4.90 2.54 -25.38
C LYS A 90 -5.97 1.84 -24.52
N VAL A 91 -6.84 2.63 -23.92
CA VAL A 91 -8.01 2.13 -23.18
C VAL A 91 -9.09 1.76 -24.20
N PRO A 92 -9.56 0.51 -24.24
CA PRO A 92 -10.67 0.12 -25.12
C PRO A 92 -12.01 0.63 -24.57
N ASP A 93 -12.98 0.82 -25.46
CA ASP A 93 -14.35 1.24 -25.07
C ASP A 93 -15.07 0.21 -24.18
N THR A 94 -14.58 -1.04 -24.18
CA THR A 94 -15.07 -2.13 -23.33
C THR A 94 -14.48 -2.10 -21.91
N ALA A 95 -13.61 -1.15 -21.59
CA ALA A 95 -13.06 -1.03 -20.24
C ALA A 95 -14.12 -0.48 -19.29
N GLU A 96 -14.33 -1.19 -18.19
CA GLU A 96 -15.29 -0.85 -17.14
C GLU A 96 -14.63 -0.04 -16.04
N ASP A 97 -15.40 0.86 -15.41
CA ASP A 97 -14.96 1.57 -14.22
C ASP A 97 -14.93 0.63 -13.01
N VAL A 98 -13.93 0.78 -12.15
CA VAL A 98 -13.94 0.09 -10.86
C VAL A 98 -15.00 0.75 -9.96
N VAL A 99 -16.00 -0.03 -9.54
CA VAL A 99 -16.96 0.40 -8.54
C VAL A 99 -16.46 0.02 -7.14
N ASN A 100 -16.27 1.02 -6.29
CA ASN A 100 -15.81 0.86 -4.91
C ASN A 100 -16.94 1.12 -3.92
N ASN A 101 -17.42 0.07 -3.27
CA ASN A 101 -18.39 0.20 -2.18
C ASN A 101 -17.72 0.76 -0.91
N ASN A 102 -18.54 1.09 0.10
CA ASN A 102 -18.05 1.67 1.37
C ASN A 102 -17.01 0.79 2.07
N MET A 103 -17.13 -0.53 1.95
CA MET A 103 -16.16 -1.47 2.52
C MET A 103 -14.81 -1.36 1.82
N MET A 104 -14.78 -1.33 0.48
CA MET A 104 -13.55 -1.12 -0.28
C MET A 104 -12.94 0.25 -0.02
N ARG A 105 -13.75 1.32 0.09
CA ARG A 105 -13.27 2.66 0.47
C ARG A 105 -12.52 2.62 1.81
N GLY A 106 -13.13 2.05 2.85
CA GLY A 106 -12.48 1.88 4.14
C GLY A 106 -11.21 1.02 4.07
N ALA A 107 -11.20 -0.01 3.22
CA ALA A 107 -10.00 -0.83 2.99
C ALA A 107 -8.85 -0.03 2.34
N PHE A 108 -9.13 0.84 1.35
CA PHE A 108 -8.12 1.70 0.75
C PHE A 108 -7.60 2.75 1.74
N ASP A 109 -8.47 3.39 2.51
CA ASP A 109 -8.06 4.36 3.54
C ASP A 109 -7.14 3.73 4.59
N ALA A 110 -7.47 2.50 5.01
CA ALA A 110 -6.65 1.73 5.93
C ALA A 110 -5.31 1.31 5.30
N ALA A 111 -5.32 0.84 4.06
CA ALA A 111 -4.10 0.52 3.30
C ALA A 111 -3.16 1.72 3.22
N GLN A 112 -3.66 2.89 2.84
CA GLN A 112 -2.89 4.13 2.78
C GLN A 112 -2.35 4.55 4.16
N SER A 113 -3.13 4.34 5.23
CA SER A 113 -2.68 4.60 6.59
C SER A 113 -1.51 3.69 6.98
N VAL A 114 -1.57 2.40 6.65
CA VAL A 114 -0.43 1.50 6.87
C VAL A 114 0.81 1.98 6.09
N LEU A 115 0.65 2.35 4.81
CA LEU A 115 1.78 2.85 4.02
C LEU A 115 2.40 4.11 4.64
N LYS A 116 1.57 5.05 5.12
CA LYS A 116 2.04 6.25 5.84
C LYS A 116 2.82 5.90 7.10
N LEU A 117 2.38 4.91 7.88
CA LEU A 117 3.08 4.47 9.09
C LEU A 117 4.50 3.97 8.82
N VAL A 118 4.69 3.21 7.75
CA VAL A 118 6.00 2.57 7.47
C VAL A 118 6.92 3.44 6.62
N ASN A 119 6.37 4.32 5.78
CA ASN A 119 7.16 5.11 4.83
C ASN A 119 7.42 6.55 5.28
N SER A 120 6.58 7.13 6.15
CA SER A 120 6.72 8.53 6.54
C SER A 120 7.80 8.75 7.59
N LYS A 121 8.67 9.73 7.35
CA LYS A 121 9.62 10.25 8.35
C LYS A 121 8.96 11.24 9.33
N ASP A 122 7.81 11.80 8.97
CA ASP A 122 7.07 12.76 9.78
C ASP A 122 6.19 12.06 10.83
N GLU A 123 6.44 12.37 12.10
CA GLU A 123 5.69 11.81 13.23
C GLU A 123 4.21 12.19 13.21
N ALA A 124 3.86 13.39 12.75
CA ALA A 124 2.47 13.84 12.68
C ALA A 124 1.67 13.00 11.67
N VAL A 125 2.28 12.70 10.52
CA VAL A 125 1.69 11.82 9.48
C VAL A 125 1.50 10.40 10.01
N ARG A 126 2.49 9.86 10.71
CA ARG A 126 2.39 8.53 11.31
C ARG A 126 1.33 8.48 12.41
N LEU A 127 1.25 9.51 13.26
CA LEU A 127 0.23 9.61 14.29
C LEU A 127 -1.19 9.72 13.70
N GLU A 128 -1.38 10.53 12.66
CA GLU A 128 -2.64 10.62 11.92
C GLU A 128 -3.04 9.26 11.36
N ALA A 129 -2.11 8.54 10.73
CA ALA A 129 -2.36 7.21 10.20
C ALA A 129 -2.72 6.18 11.29
N ALA A 130 -2.06 6.21 12.44
CA ALA A 130 -2.43 5.35 13.57
C ALA A 130 -3.84 5.67 14.09
N ASN A 131 -4.22 6.95 14.15
CA ASN A 131 -5.57 7.35 14.53
C ASN A 131 -6.62 6.97 13.48
N ALA A 132 -6.29 7.00 12.19
CA ALA A 132 -7.18 6.55 11.12
C ALA A 132 -7.48 5.05 11.24
N LEU A 133 -6.45 4.22 11.47
CA LEU A 133 -6.64 2.79 11.70
C LEU A 133 -7.47 2.47 12.95
N LEU A 134 -7.41 3.32 13.98
CA LEU A 134 -8.20 3.13 15.19
C LEU A 134 -9.71 3.37 14.97
N LYS A 135 -10.09 4.16 13.95
CA LYS A 135 -11.50 4.42 13.62
C LYS A 135 -12.18 3.22 12.98
N ASP A 136 -11.42 2.35 12.30
CA ASP A 136 -11.90 1.12 11.68
C ASP A 136 -10.96 -0.06 12.01
N PRO A 137 -11.00 -0.57 13.27
CA PRO A 137 -10.16 -1.70 13.68
C PRO A 137 -10.56 -2.98 12.95
N SER A 138 -9.58 -3.70 12.39
CA SER A 138 -9.82 -4.93 11.63
C SER A 138 -8.75 -5.96 11.88
N GLU A 139 -9.17 -7.17 12.23
CA GLU A 139 -8.28 -8.31 12.45
C GLU A 139 -7.38 -8.61 11.25
N SER A 140 -7.94 -8.49 10.04
CA SER A 140 -7.22 -8.72 8.77
C SER A 140 -5.98 -7.83 8.59
N ARG A 141 -5.86 -6.75 9.36
CA ARG A 141 -4.78 -5.76 9.29
C ARG A 141 -3.76 -5.90 10.43
N ILE A 142 -4.02 -6.76 11.42
CA ILE A 142 -3.12 -6.98 12.57
C ILE A 142 -1.67 -7.26 12.15
N PRO A 143 -1.39 -8.13 11.16
CA PRO A 143 0.00 -8.39 10.75
C PRO A 143 0.75 -7.14 10.30
N MET A 144 0.04 -6.16 9.75
CA MET A 144 0.61 -4.91 9.24
C MET A 144 0.79 -3.89 10.36
N VAL A 145 -0.15 -3.84 11.31
CA VAL A 145 -0.01 -3.04 12.53
C VAL A 145 1.18 -3.52 13.36
N GLU A 146 1.37 -4.84 13.47
CA GLU A 146 2.53 -5.43 14.16
C GLU A 146 3.86 -5.10 13.47
N LYS A 147 3.90 -5.10 12.13
CA LYS A 147 5.07 -4.62 11.37
C LYS A 147 5.37 -3.15 11.67
N ALA A 148 4.36 -2.28 11.69
CA ALA A 148 4.53 -0.87 12.01
C ALA A 148 5.02 -0.68 13.47
N LEU A 149 4.47 -1.43 14.42
CA LEU A 149 4.90 -1.43 15.82
C LEU A 149 6.38 -1.78 16.00
N ALA A 150 6.85 -2.78 15.24
CA ALA A 150 8.23 -3.26 15.33
C ALA A 150 9.26 -2.22 14.92
N VAL A 151 8.91 -1.31 13.99
CA VAL A 151 9.82 -0.30 13.45
C VAL A 151 9.59 1.11 13.99
N GLU A 152 8.43 1.38 14.60
CA GLU A 152 8.16 2.69 15.19
C GLU A 152 9.17 3.01 16.30
N THR A 153 9.49 4.29 16.47
CA THR A 153 10.43 4.77 17.48
C THR A 153 9.78 5.75 18.45
N ASN A 154 8.74 6.46 18.02
CA ASN A 154 7.99 7.39 18.84
C ASN A 154 7.07 6.64 19.83
N ALA A 155 7.25 6.86 21.13
CA ALA A 155 6.51 6.16 22.17
C ALA A 155 5.00 6.43 22.13
N GLY A 156 4.57 7.64 21.78
CA GLY A 156 3.15 7.99 21.68
C GLY A 156 2.46 7.27 20.52
N ILE A 157 3.14 7.14 19.39
CA ILE A 157 2.64 6.41 18.23
C ILE A 157 2.60 4.91 18.51
N LYS A 158 3.61 4.35 19.20
CA LYS A 158 3.58 2.94 19.67
C LYS A 158 2.34 2.65 20.51
N ALA A 159 2.09 3.45 21.54
CA ALA A 159 0.92 3.28 22.39
C ALA A 159 -0.39 3.36 21.58
N LYS A 160 -0.45 4.22 20.57
CA LYS A 160 -1.60 4.29 19.67
C LYS A 160 -1.76 3.02 18.82
N LEU A 161 -0.68 2.49 18.26
CA LEU A 161 -0.71 1.27 17.45
C LEU A 161 -1.03 0.02 18.30
N GLU A 162 -0.59 -0.04 19.56
CA GLU A 162 -1.00 -1.08 20.52
C GLU A 162 -2.51 -1.04 20.76
N LEU A 163 -3.09 0.17 20.87
CA LEU A 163 -4.53 0.34 20.99
C LEU A 163 -5.26 -0.10 19.72
N VAL A 164 -4.74 0.21 18.52
CA VAL A 164 -5.29 -0.29 17.25
C VAL A 164 -5.29 -1.82 17.23
N ARG A 165 -4.18 -2.45 17.62
CA ARG A 165 -4.05 -3.91 17.71
C ARG A 165 -5.06 -4.50 18.68
N ALA A 166 -5.17 -3.95 19.89
CA ALA A 166 -6.13 -4.40 20.90
C ALA A 166 -7.59 -4.26 20.42
N ALA A 167 -7.96 -3.12 19.85
CA ALA A 167 -9.29 -2.89 19.31
C ALA A 167 -9.62 -3.84 18.14
N SER A 168 -8.63 -4.15 17.30
CA SER A 168 -8.79 -5.08 16.18
C SER A 168 -9.01 -6.53 16.65
N LEU A 169 -8.37 -6.94 17.75
CA LEU A 169 -8.59 -8.24 18.39
C LEU A 169 -9.92 -8.32 19.15
N LEU A 170 -10.44 -7.21 19.66
CA LEU A 170 -11.74 -7.20 20.34
C LEU A 170 -12.90 -7.25 19.33
N ASN A 171 -12.77 -6.51 18.21
CA ASN A 171 -13.77 -6.50 17.14
C ASN A 171 -13.96 -7.87 16.45
N SER A 172 -12.98 -8.77 16.56
CA SER A 172 -13.16 -10.16 16.09
C SER A 172 -13.98 -10.99 17.08
N ALA A 173 -13.74 -10.83 18.38
CA ALA A 173 -14.47 -11.56 19.42
C ALA A 173 -15.97 -11.20 19.50
N ASP A 174 -16.36 -9.99 19.10
CA ASP A 174 -17.77 -9.55 19.05
C ASP A 174 -18.53 -10.06 17.81
N LYS A 175 -17.83 -10.65 16.82
CA LYS A 175 -18.43 -11.20 15.59
C LYS A 175 -18.72 -12.70 15.66
N ASP A 176 -18.28 -13.36 16.73
CA ASP A 176 -18.55 -14.77 17.06
C ASP A 176 -19.71 -14.91 18.07
#